data_AF-A0A351DRY9-F1
#
_entry.id   AF-A0A351DRY9-F1
#
_cell.length_a   1.000
_cell.length_b   1.000
_cell.length_c   1.000
_cell.angle_alpha   90.00
_cell.angle_beta   90.00
_cell.angle_gamma   90.00
#
_symmetry.space_group_name_H-M   'P 1'
#
loop_
_entity.id
_entity.type
_entity.pdbx_description
1 polymer ?
#
loop_
_entity_poly.entity_id
_entity_poly.type
_entity_poly.pdbx_seq_one_letter_code
_entity_poly.pdbx_strand_id
1 'polypeptide(L)' 'EGLSSSATTADFVEYKVGAAYSFDTLNKAFLPTDGTRHRLSFDLSIPGSDLEYYTASYLGETYIPVLEQE' A
#
# COMPACT_ATOMS: atom_id res chain seq x y z
N GLU A 1 13.04 45.81 5.38
CA GLU A 1 12.49 44.95 4.31
C GLU A 1 12.88 43.51 4.62
N GLY A 2 11.93 42.69 5.02
CA GLY A 2 12.16 41.31 5.43
C GLY A 2 10.98 40.47 4.99
N LEU A 3 11.22 39.61 4.01
CA LEU A 3 10.24 38.71 3.42
C LEU A 3 9.79 37.71 4.48
N SER A 4 8.65 37.95 5.12
CA SER A 4 7.92 36.88 5.79
C SER A 4 7.40 35.94 4.70
N SER A 5 8.13 34.85 4.48
CA SER A 5 7.67 33.73 3.69
C SER A 5 6.54 33.03 4.45
N SER A 6 5.38 33.67 4.50
CA SER A 6 4.09 33.01 4.69
C SER A 6 3.72 32.27 3.39
N ALA A 7 4.64 31.43 2.91
CA ALA A 7 4.34 30.44 1.90
C ALA A 7 3.49 29.37 2.59
N THR A 8 2.18 29.59 2.57
CA THR A 8 1.08 28.64 2.78
C THR A 8 1.48 27.35 3.51
N THR A 9 1.71 27.44 4.83
CA THR A 9 1.79 26.23 5.66
C THR A 9 0.36 25.88 6.05
N ALA A 10 -0.15 24.78 5.51
CA ALA A 10 -1.45 24.24 5.89
C ALA A 10 -1.21 22.99 6.74
N ASP A 11 -1.66 23.04 8.00
CA ASP A 11 -1.62 21.92 8.92
C ASP A 11 -2.95 21.17 8.85
N PHE A 12 -2.88 19.84 8.77
CA PHE A 12 -4.05 18.97 8.72
C PHE A 12 -3.93 17.87 9.77
N VAL A 13 -5.03 17.64 10.49
CA VAL A 13 -5.14 16.52 11.43
C VAL A 13 -5.89 15.39 10.75
N GLU A 14 -5.26 14.21 10.70
CA GLU A 14 -5.84 13.05 10.04
C GLU A 14 -5.92 11.82 10.94
N TYR A 15 -7.12 11.24 11.02
CA TYR A 15 -7.37 9.95 11.65
C TYR A 15 -7.71 8.92 10.57
N LYS A 16 -7.04 7.77 10.59
CA LYS A 16 -7.20 6.72 9.57
C LYS A 16 -7.44 5.37 10.22
N VAL A 17 -8.29 4.56 9.60
CA VAL A 17 -8.48 3.14 9.91
C VAL A 17 -8.12 2.33 8.68
N GLY A 18 -7.33 1.27 8.86
CA GLY A 18 -6.86 0.43 7.77
C GLY A 18 -7.06 -1.05 8.05
N ALA A 19 -7.28 -1.82 6.97
CA ALA A 19 -7.32 -3.27 6.97
C ALA A 19 -6.41 -3.80 5.86
N ALA A 20 -5.63 -4.83 6.16
CA ALA A 20 -4.77 -5.49 5.18
C ALA A 20 -4.97 -7.00 5.22
N TYR A 21 -5.04 -7.61 4.04
CA TYR A 21 -5.09 -9.05 3.85
C TYR A 21 -3.93 -9.47 2.95
N SER A 22 -3.16 -10.46 3.40
CA SER A 22 -2.04 -11.01 2.66
C SER A 22 -2.19 -12.51 2.56
N PHE A 23 -2.08 -13.03 1.34
CA PHE A 23 -2.07 -14.45 1.02
C PHE A 23 -0.83 -14.74 0.18
N ASP A 24 -0.02 -15.69 0.61
CA ASP A 24 1.27 -15.98 -0.01
C ASP A 24 1.46 -17.50 -0.08
N THR A 25 1.62 -18.02 -1.29
CA THR A 25 1.94 -19.42 -1.59
C THR A 25 3.27 -19.55 -2.34
N LEU A 26 4.10 -18.50 -2.35
CA LEU A 26 5.40 -18.50 -3.03
C LEU A 26 6.31 -19.57 -2.43
N ASN A 27 7.02 -20.28 -3.31
CA ASN A 27 7.91 -21.36 -2.91
C ASN A 27 9.18 -20.89 -2.15
N LYS A 28 9.56 -19.61 -2.31
CA LYS A 28 10.73 -19.00 -1.66
C LYS A 28 10.56 -17.48 -1.55
N ALA A 29 11.17 -16.90 -0.52
CA ALA A 29 11.09 -15.47 -0.25
C ALA A 29 11.95 -14.60 -1.18
N PHE A 30 13.07 -15.14 -1.68
CA PHE A 30 13.96 -14.44 -2.61
C PHE A 30 13.97 -15.16 -3.96
N LEU A 31 13.73 -14.41 -5.04
CA LEU A 31 13.60 -14.91 -6.41
C LEU A 31 12.63 -16.11 -6.53
N PRO A 32 11.32 -15.90 -6.23
CA PRO A 32 10.31 -16.95 -6.37
C PRO A 32 10.27 -17.51 -7.79
N THR A 33 10.00 -18.81 -7.92
CA THR A 33 9.88 -19.48 -9.23
C THR A 33 8.56 -20.19 -9.42
N ASP A 34 7.80 -20.39 -8.35
CA ASP A 34 6.47 -20.98 -8.37
C ASP A 34 5.61 -20.40 -7.25
N GLY A 35 4.30 -20.34 -7.48
CA GLY A 35 3.31 -19.90 -6.51
C GLY A 35 2.79 -18.48 -6.76
N THR A 36 1.96 -18.00 -5.84
CA THR A 36 1.24 -16.74 -5.99
C THR A 36 1.23 -15.96 -4.68
N ARG A 37 1.35 -14.64 -4.79
CA ARG A 37 1.17 -13.70 -3.68
C ARG A 37 0.09 -12.68 -4.03
N HIS A 38 -0.84 -12.50 -3.11
CA HIS A 38 -1.87 -11.48 -3.15
C HIS A 38 -1.79 -10.65 -1.88
N ARG A 39 -1.68 -9.32 -2.04
CA ARG A 39 -1.77 -8.37 -0.94
C ARG A 39 -2.83 -7.34 -1.25
N LEU A 40 -3.82 -7.26 -0.38
CA LEU A 40 -4.88 -6.27 -0.41
C LEU A 40 -4.70 -5.35 0.79
N SER A 41 -4.72 -4.04 0.58
CA SER A 41 -4.74 -3.06 1.66
C SER A 41 -5.84 -2.04 1.40
N PHE A 42 -6.59 -1.69 2.42
CA PHE A 42 -7.67 -0.73 2.38
C PHE A 42 -7.51 0.24 3.54
N ASP A 43 -7.49 1.53 3.24
CA ASP A 43 -7.35 2.61 4.21
C ASP A 43 -8.49 3.60 4.03
N LEU A 44 -9.10 4.00 5.16
CA LEU A 44 -10.22 4.92 5.22
C LEU A 44 -9.92 6.02 6.23
N SER A 45 -10.06 7.27 5.82
CA SER A 45 -10.01 8.40 6.75
C SER A 45 -11.32 8.47 7.55
N ILE A 46 -11.20 8.62 8.87
CA ILE A 46 -12.34 8.64 9.80
C ILE A 46 -13.06 10.00 9.67
N PRO A 47 -14.41 10.01 9.63
CA PRO A 47 -15.18 11.26 9.66
C PRO A 47 -14.80 12.15 10.84
N GLY A 48 -14.51 13.44 10.59
CA GLY A 48 -13.96 14.37 11.58
C GLY A 48 -12.45 14.65 11.42
N SER A 49 -11.83 14.07 10.39
CA SER A 49 -10.51 14.38 9.87
C SER A 49 -10.58 15.55 8.87
N ASP A 50 -9.54 16.38 8.78
CA ASP A 50 -9.53 17.49 7.81
C ASP A 50 -9.45 17.00 6.36
N LEU A 51 -8.92 15.79 6.18
CA LEU A 51 -8.82 15.08 4.91
C LEU A 51 -9.69 13.82 4.97
N GLU A 52 -10.62 13.69 4.02
CA GLU A 52 -11.51 12.54 3.88
C GLU A 52 -11.24 11.83 2.55
N TYR A 53 -10.70 10.62 2.63
CA TYR A 53 -10.47 9.79 1.45
C TYR A 53 -10.57 8.31 1.78
N TYR A 54 -10.67 7.51 0.72
CA TYR A 54 -10.52 6.06 0.78
C TYR A 54 -9.43 5.65 -0.22
N THR A 55 -8.53 4.77 0.22
CA THR A 55 -7.48 4.21 -0.63
C THR A 55 -7.59 2.69 -0.59
N ALA A 56 -7.53 2.08 -1.76
CA ALA A 56 -7.45 0.63 -1.91
C ALA A 56 -6.23 0.30 -2.76
N SER A 57 -5.44 -0.68 -2.33
CA SER A 57 -4.29 -1.18 -3.07
C SER A 57 -4.37 -2.70 -3.19
N TYR A 58 -4.04 -3.19 -4.38
CA TYR A 58 -3.93 -4.61 -4.66
C TYR A 58 -2.61 -4.89 -5.37
N LEU A 59 -1.84 -5.82 -4.82
CA LEU A 59 -0.65 -6.37 -5.42
C LEU A 59 -0.87 -7.86 -5.66
N GLY A 60 -0.78 -8.27 -6.93
CA GLY A 60 -0.86 -9.67 -7.33
C GLY A 60 0.40 -10.06 -8.07
N GLU A 61 1.08 -11.10 -7.60
CA GLU A 61 2.28 -11.65 -8.20
C GLU A 61 2.11 -13.16 -8.37
N THR A 62 2.30 -13.67 -9.58
CA THR A 62 2.23 -15.10 -9.86
C THR A 62 3.49 -15.50 -10.60
N TYR A 63 4.14 -16.55 -10.12
CA TYR A 63 5.32 -17.12 -10.71
C TYR A 63 4.96 -18.48 -11.28
N ILE A 64 5.20 -18.65 -12.58
CA ILE A 64 4.94 -19.88 -13.31
C ILE A 64 6.27 -20.34 -13.88
N PRO A 65 6.74 -21.56 -13.56
CA PRO A 65 7.96 -22.10 -14.14
C PRO A 65 7.75 -22.36 -15.64
N VAL A 66 8.61 -21.77 -16.48
CA VAL A 66 8.57 -21.92 -17.95
C VAL A 66 9.52 -23.00 -18.48
N LEU A 67 10.48 -23.44 -17.66
CA LEU A 67 11.41 -24.53 -17.94
C LEU A 67 11.38 -25.48 -16.74
N GLU A 68 11.50 -26.78 -17.02
CA GLU A 68 11.71 -27.79 -15.98
C GLU A 68 13.03 -27.47 -15.27
N GLN A 69 12.99 -27.33 -13.94
CA GLN A 69 14.20 -27.18 -13.14
C GLN A 69 14.83 -28.56 -13.02
N GLU A 70 15.75 -28.90 -13.93
CA GLU A 70 16.60 -30.12 -13.85
C GLU A 70 17.45 -30.15 -12.57
#